data_AF-A0A9D0RCU5-F1
#
_entry.id   AF-A0A9D0RCU5-F1
#
_cell.length_a   1.000
_cell.length_b   1.000
_cell.length_c   1.000
_cell.angle_alpha   90.00
_cell.angle_beta   90.00
_cell.angle_gamma   90.00
#
_symmetry.space_group_name_H-M   'P 1'
#
loop_
_entity.id
_entity.type
_entity.pdbx_description
1 polymer ?
#
loop_
_entity_poly.entity_id
_entity_poly.type
_entity_poly.pdbx_seq_one_letter_code
_entity_poly.pdbx_strand_id
1 'polypeptide(L)'
;MLALLVTACDRGPETPAPVGRLATLQTLASEYEALADALPTSPMQLPAEDRKRFVETVFRDGGYSYAATLKALARGEWDKNDKNARDLVELVTLPHRQLRAGESMEGLYSEDELAAIRAIEAHLR
;
A
#
# COMPACT_ATOMS: atom_id res chain seq x y z
N MET A 1 28.35 35.15 -2.04
CA MET A 1 27.14 34.55 -2.63
C MET A 1 26.84 33.31 -1.80
N LEU A 2 25.77 33.35 -1.01
CA LEU A 2 25.41 32.31 -0.04
C LEU A 2 25.12 30.97 -0.74
N ALA A 3 25.56 29.89 -0.11
CA ALA A 3 25.42 28.51 -0.54
C ALA A 3 23.95 28.05 -0.61
N LEU A 4 23.55 27.41 -1.71
CA LEU A 4 22.36 26.55 -1.76
C LEU A 4 22.77 25.13 -1.36
N LEU A 5 22.58 24.81 -0.08
CA LEU A 5 22.47 23.43 0.39
C LEU A 5 21.06 22.95 0.04
N VAL A 6 20.92 22.23 -1.08
CA VAL A 6 19.69 21.47 -1.36
C VAL A 6 19.71 20.26 -0.44
N THR A 7 19.19 20.41 0.78
CA THR A 7 18.67 19.27 1.52
C THR A 7 17.44 18.80 0.77
N ALA A 8 17.63 17.90 -0.19
CA ALA A 8 16.53 17.09 -0.68
C ALA A 8 16.03 16.28 0.54
N CYS A 9 15.01 16.78 1.22
CA CYS A 9 14.16 15.92 2.02
C CYS A 9 13.63 14.91 1.02
N ASP A 10 14.11 13.68 1.09
CA ASP A 10 13.63 12.54 0.31
C ASP A 10 12.19 12.26 0.77
N ARG A 11 11.26 13.10 0.31
CA ARG A 11 9.83 12.86 0.43
C ARG A 11 9.59 11.73 -0.54
N GLY A 12 9.29 10.55 0.00
CA GLY A 12 8.91 9.40 -0.79
C GLY A 12 7.79 9.75 -1.79
N PRO A 13 7.49 8.85 -2.72
CA PRO A 13 6.51 9.11 -3.77
C PRO A 13 5.18 9.60 -3.18
N GLU A 14 4.66 10.69 -3.75
CA GLU A 14 3.34 11.24 -3.42
C GLU A 14 2.26 10.78 -4.40
N THR A 15 2.65 10.12 -5.49
CA THR A 15 1.76 9.72 -6.59
C THR A 15 1.03 8.42 -6.23
N PRO A 16 -0.30 8.34 -6.35
CA PRO A 16 -1.02 7.08 -6.14
C PRO A 16 -0.70 6.08 -7.25
N ALA A 17 -0.70 4.79 -6.92
CA ALA A 17 -0.65 3.71 -7.89
C ALA A 17 -1.88 3.77 -8.81
N PRO A 18 -1.73 3.84 -10.14
CA PRO A 18 -2.87 3.89 -11.06
C PRO A 18 -3.76 2.64 -10.95
N VAL A 19 -5.03 2.85 -10.57
CA VAL A 19 -6.02 1.78 -10.40
C VAL A 19 -6.40 1.17 -11.76
N GLY A 20 -6.56 -0.15 -11.81
CA GLY A 20 -6.97 -0.89 -13.02
C GLY A 20 -5.87 -1.09 -14.07
N ARG A 21 -4.63 -0.64 -13.79
CA ARG A 21 -3.52 -0.74 -14.75
C ARG A 21 -2.67 -1.98 -14.48
N LEU A 22 -2.64 -2.91 -15.44
CA LEU A 22 -1.81 -4.11 -15.38
C LEU A 22 -0.32 -3.79 -15.18
N ALA A 23 0.21 -2.77 -15.88
CA ALA A 23 1.62 -2.39 -15.74
C ALA A 23 1.97 -1.97 -14.31
N THR A 24 1.08 -1.24 -13.63
CA THR A 24 1.24 -0.87 -12.21
C THR A 24 1.34 -2.12 -11.33
N LEU A 25 0.45 -3.10 -11.55
CA LEU A 25 0.47 -4.35 -10.78
C LEU A 25 1.72 -5.17 -11.06
N GLN A 26 2.20 -5.21 -12.30
CA GLN A 26 3.43 -5.92 -12.65
C GLN A 26 4.63 -5.30 -11.94
N THR A 27 4.74 -3.97 -11.91
CA THR A 27 5.78 -3.28 -11.13
C THR A 27 5.68 -3.64 -9.65
N LEU A 28 4.50 -3.48 -9.04
CA LEU A 28 4.30 -3.78 -7.62
C LEU A 28 4.55 -5.26 -7.29
N ALA A 29 4.22 -6.18 -8.20
CA ALA A 29 4.48 -7.60 -8.05
C ALA A 29 5.98 -7.91 -8.10
N SER A 30 6.73 -7.30 -9.03
CA SER A 30 8.18 -7.45 -9.09
C SER A 30 8.87 -6.94 -7.82
N GLU A 31 8.44 -5.79 -7.28
CA GLU A 31 8.98 -5.26 -6.02
C GLU A 31 8.58 -6.14 -4.82
N TYR A 32 7.36 -6.67 -4.82
CA TYR A 32 6.90 -7.63 -3.81
C TYR A 32 7.79 -8.88 -3.80
N GLU A 33 8.02 -9.48 -4.96
CA GLU A 33 8.84 -10.69 -5.11
C GLU A 33 10.28 -10.43 -4.67
N ALA A 34 10.90 -9.34 -5.13
CA ALA A 34 12.25 -8.97 -4.76
C ALA A 34 12.41 -8.77 -3.24
N LEU A 35 11.44 -8.11 -2.60
CA LEU A 35 11.47 -7.89 -1.15
C LEU A 35 11.16 -9.17 -0.37
N ALA A 36 10.25 -10.01 -0.86
CA ALA A 36 9.90 -11.27 -0.22
C ALA A 36 11.06 -12.27 -0.25
N ASP A 37 11.83 -12.32 -1.34
CA ASP A 37 13.00 -13.19 -1.49
C ASP A 37 14.11 -12.87 -0.48
N ALA A 38 14.15 -11.63 0.02
CA ALA A 38 15.09 -11.20 1.05
C ALA A 38 14.66 -11.61 2.48
N LEU A 39 13.43 -12.11 2.67
CA LEU A 39 12.92 -12.48 3.98
C LEU A 39 13.11 -13.97 4.28
N PRO A 40 13.39 -14.33 5.55
CA PRO A 40 13.50 -15.73 5.95
C PRO A 40 12.15 -16.46 6.01
N THR A 41 11.03 -15.73 5.90
CA THR A 41 9.67 -16.27 5.90
C THR A 41 8.78 -15.46 4.96
N SER A 42 7.64 -16.04 4.60
CA SER A 42 6.61 -15.36 3.80
C SER A 42 6.18 -14.03 4.46
N PRO A 43 6.01 -12.95 3.69
CA PRO A 43 5.50 -11.67 4.22
C PRO A 43 4.18 -11.83 4.99
N MET A 44 3.32 -12.78 4.60
CA MET A 44 2.05 -13.05 5.28
C MET A 44 2.21 -13.59 6.71
N GLN A 45 3.38 -14.12 7.06
CA GLN A 45 3.68 -14.59 8.42
C GLN A 45 4.27 -13.52 9.32
N LEU A 46 4.53 -12.31 8.82
CA LEU A 46 4.98 -11.19 9.63
C LEU A 46 3.84 -10.68 10.53
N PRO A 47 4.16 -10.04 11.67
CA PRO A 47 3.20 -9.23 12.43
C PRO A 47 2.53 -8.16 11.55
N ALA A 48 1.33 -7.70 11.91
CA ALA A 48 0.56 -6.77 11.08
C ALA A 48 1.30 -5.47 10.76
N GLU A 49 2.01 -4.90 11.74
CA GLU A 49 2.83 -3.69 11.56
C GLU A 49 3.96 -3.91 10.54
N ASP A 50 4.65 -5.04 10.64
CA ASP A 50 5.72 -5.39 9.71
C ASP A 50 5.18 -5.70 8.31
N ARG A 51 3.99 -6.31 8.20
CA ARG A 51 3.28 -6.45 6.92
C ARG A 51 2.95 -5.09 6.30
N LYS A 52 2.53 -4.11 7.11
CA LYS A 52 2.24 -2.76 6.61
C LYS A 52 3.52 -2.12 6.07
N ARG A 53 4.61 -2.15 6.85
CA ARG A 53 5.91 -1.62 6.43
C ARG A 53 6.44 -2.30 5.17
N PHE A 54 6.23 -3.61 5.04
CA PHE A 54 6.55 -4.37 3.84
C PHE A 54 5.77 -3.83 2.63
N VAL A 55 4.43 -3.70 2.73
CA VAL A 55 3.60 -3.18 1.64
C VAL A 55 3.96 -1.73 1.31
N GLU A 56 4.15 -0.86 2.31
CA GLU A 56 4.60 0.52 2.10
C GLU A 56 5.93 0.59 1.33
N THR A 57 6.85 -0.34 1.61
CA THR A 57 8.12 -0.46 0.89
C THR A 57 7.91 -0.90 -0.55
N VAL A 58 7.08 -1.91 -0.81
CA VAL A 58 6.70 -2.33 -2.18
C VAL A 58 6.14 -1.17 -2.99
N PHE A 59 5.27 -0.36 -2.39
CA PHE A 59 4.73 0.84 -3.05
C PHE A 59 5.81 1.87 -3.32
N ARG A 60 6.62 2.20 -2.31
CA ARG A 60 7.68 3.20 -2.43
C ARG A 60 8.67 2.83 -3.54
N ASP A 61 9.15 1.60 -3.53
CA ASP A 61 10.19 1.12 -4.44
C ASP A 61 9.61 0.98 -5.88
N GLY A 62 8.30 0.71 -5.99
CA GLY A 62 7.54 0.80 -7.24
C GLY A 62 7.23 2.23 -7.71
N GLY A 63 7.66 3.27 -6.97
CA GLY A 63 7.47 4.68 -7.31
C GLY A 63 6.10 5.26 -6.94
N TYR A 64 5.37 4.61 -6.03
CA TYR A 64 4.01 4.99 -5.63
C TYR A 64 3.86 5.22 -4.13
N SER A 65 2.90 6.06 -3.77
CA SER A 65 2.49 6.29 -2.38
C SER A 65 1.43 5.29 -1.95
N TYR A 66 1.69 4.50 -0.91
CA TYR A 66 0.67 3.65 -0.30
C TYR A 66 -0.53 4.49 0.21
N ALA A 67 -0.26 5.54 0.99
CA ALA A 67 -1.30 6.41 1.53
C ALA A 67 -2.10 7.16 0.44
N ALA A 68 -1.46 7.67 -0.61
CA ALA A 68 -2.20 8.29 -1.70
C ALA A 68 -3.02 7.26 -2.49
N THR A 69 -2.54 6.02 -2.63
CA THR A 69 -3.28 4.93 -3.26
C THR A 69 -4.54 4.58 -2.46
N LEU A 70 -4.44 4.48 -1.13
CA LEU A 70 -5.61 4.30 -0.26
C LEU A 70 -6.64 5.43 -0.48
N LYS A 71 -6.19 6.69 -0.50
CA LYS A 71 -7.06 7.84 -0.75
C LYS A 71 -7.71 7.80 -2.15
N ALA A 72 -6.99 7.33 -3.17
CA ALA A 72 -7.53 7.17 -4.51
C ALA A 72 -8.60 6.07 -4.59
N LEU A 73 -8.34 4.90 -4.00
CA LEU A 73 -9.29 3.79 -3.95
C LEU A 73 -10.54 4.11 -3.11
N ALA A 74 -10.37 4.86 -2.02
CA ALA A 74 -11.46 5.28 -1.14
C ALA A 74 -12.52 6.16 -1.85
N ARG A 75 -12.16 6.83 -2.95
CA ARG A 75 -13.13 7.59 -3.77
C ARG A 75 -14.15 6.70 -4.47
N GLY A 76 -13.84 5.41 -4.67
CA GLY A 76 -14.74 4.46 -5.33
C GLY A 76 -14.92 4.69 -6.83
N GLU A 77 -14.09 5.54 -7.46
CA GLU A 77 -14.11 5.87 -8.89
C GLU A 77 -13.36 4.82 -9.74
N TRP A 78 -13.51 3.53 -9.40
CA TRP A 78 -12.86 2.42 -10.10
C TRP A 78 -13.85 1.29 -10.41
N ASP A 79 -13.59 0.55 -11.48
CA ASP A 79 -14.46 -0.55 -11.88
C ASP A 79 -14.28 -1.75 -10.95
N LYS A 80 -15.33 -2.06 -10.18
CA LYS A 80 -15.34 -3.19 -9.23
C LYS A 80 -15.29 -4.56 -9.92
N ASN A 81 -15.59 -4.63 -11.22
CA ASN A 81 -15.48 -5.84 -12.02
C ASN A 81 -14.11 -5.99 -12.69
N ASP A 82 -13.28 -4.94 -12.69
CA ASP A 82 -11.91 -5.00 -13.21
C ASP A 82 -11.04 -5.79 -12.24
N LYS A 83 -10.53 -6.94 -12.71
CA LYS A 83 -9.62 -7.79 -11.95
C LYS A 83 -8.39 -7.01 -11.48
N ASN A 84 -7.83 -6.12 -12.28
CA ASN A 84 -6.63 -5.38 -11.90
C ASN A 84 -6.91 -4.40 -10.75
N ALA A 85 -8.08 -3.75 -10.78
CA ALA A 85 -8.50 -2.88 -9.68
C ALA A 85 -8.69 -3.68 -8.39
N ARG A 86 -9.31 -4.86 -8.49
CA ARG A 86 -9.48 -5.77 -7.34
C ARG A 86 -8.15 -6.28 -6.79
N ASP A 87 -7.21 -6.68 -7.65
CA ASP A 87 -5.89 -7.16 -7.23
C ASP A 87 -5.11 -6.05 -6.50
N LEU A 88 -5.22 -4.79 -6.95
CA LEU A 88 -4.64 -3.64 -6.24
C LEU A 88 -5.29 -3.44 -4.86
N VAL A 89 -6.62 -3.55 -4.78
CA VAL A 89 -7.36 -3.47 -3.50
C VAL A 89 -6.94 -4.59 -2.55
N GLU A 90 -6.74 -5.80 -3.06
CA GLU A 90 -6.25 -6.92 -2.27
C GLU A 90 -4.84 -6.67 -1.73
N LEU A 91 -3.96 -6.10 -2.55
CA LEU A 91 -2.59 -5.74 -2.16
C LEU A 91 -2.59 -4.69 -1.04
N VAL A 92 -3.38 -3.60 -1.16
CA VAL A 92 -3.41 -2.55 -0.14
C VAL A 92 -4.09 -2.98 1.17
N THR A 93 -4.90 -4.03 1.14
CA THR A 93 -5.57 -4.55 2.35
C THR A 93 -4.77 -5.64 3.06
N LEU A 94 -3.71 -6.20 2.42
CA LEU A 94 -2.86 -7.23 3.01
C LEU A 94 -2.44 -7.01 4.46
N PRO A 95 -2.04 -5.79 4.90
CA PRO A 95 -1.50 -5.65 6.26
C PRO A 95 -2.51 -5.96 7.36
N HIS A 96 -3.81 -5.74 7.11
CA HIS A 96 -4.88 -6.09 8.04
C HIS A 96 -5.64 -7.37 7.64
N ARG A 97 -5.18 -8.11 6.63
CA ARG A 97 -5.66 -9.47 6.40
C ARG A 97 -5.05 -10.39 7.46
N GLN A 98 -5.90 -11.19 8.10
CA GLN A 98 -5.51 -12.19 9.12
C GLN A 98 -4.81 -11.57 10.35
N LEU A 99 -5.39 -10.51 10.91
CA LEU A 99 -4.96 -9.98 12.21
C LEU A 99 -4.96 -11.08 13.27
N ARG A 100 -3.87 -11.16 14.03
CA ARG A 100 -3.69 -12.10 15.14
C ARG A 100 -4.41 -11.58 16.38
N ALA A 101 -4.54 -12.45 17.38
CA ALA A 101 -5.07 -12.06 18.68
C ALA A 101 -4.24 -10.90 19.28
N GLY A 102 -4.91 -9.78 19.53
CA GLY A 102 -4.28 -8.56 20.07
C GLY A 102 -3.88 -7.52 19.00
N GLU A 103 -3.94 -7.84 17.71
CA GLU A 103 -3.73 -6.86 16.63
C GLU A 103 -5.07 -6.20 16.23
N SER A 104 -5.04 -4.91 15.94
CA SER A 104 -6.20 -4.16 15.46
C SER A 104 -5.81 -3.19 14.35
N MET A 105 -6.81 -2.76 13.57
CA MET A 105 -6.58 -1.77 12.51
C MET A 105 -6.28 -0.39 13.11
N GLU A 106 -6.86 -0.06 14.25
CA GLU A 106 -6.67 1.20 14.98
C GLU A 106 -5.22 1.39 15.45
N GLY A 107 -4.51 0.31 15.76
CA GLY A 107 -3.08 0.35 16.10
C GLY A 107 -2.16 0.34 14.89
N LEU A 108 -2.69 0.05 13.69
CA LEU A 108 -1.90 -0.18 12.47
C LEU A 108 -1.91 1.03 11.53
N TYR A 109 -3.01 1.78 11.50
CA TYR A 109 -3.25 2.87 10.57
C TYR A 109 -3.39 4.20 11.29
N SER A 110 -2.93 5.27 10.64
CA SER A 110 -3.34 6.61 11.02
C SER A 110 -4.86 6.79 10.82
N GLU A 111 -5.46 7.80 11.46
CA GLU A 111 -6.90 8.07 11.33
C GLU A 111 -7.33 8.25 9.87
N ASP A 112 -6.53 8.97 9.08
CA ASP A 112 -6.71 9.19 7.64
C ASP A 112 -6.71 7.89 6.84
N GLU A 113 -5.72 7.02 7.07
CA GLU A 113 -5.60 5.73 6.40
C GLU A 113 -6.74 4.80 6.80
N LEU A 114 -7.11 4.79 8.08
CA LEU A 114 -8.19 3.96 8.60
C LEU A 114 -9.53 4.37 7.98
N ALA A 115 -9.80 5.68 7.85
CA ALA A 115 -10.97 6.19 7.16
C ALA A 115 -10.99 5.77 5.68
N ALA A 116 -9.84 5.86 4.99
CA ALA A 116 -9.72 5.41 3.61
C ALA A 116 -9.97 3.91 3.46
N ILE A 117 -9.39 3.07 4.34
CA ILE A 117 -9.59 1.62 4.32
C ILE A 117 -11.05 1.26 4.56
N ARG A 118 -11.71 1.87 5.56
CA ARG A 118 -13.14 1.63 5.81
C ARG A 118 -14.00 2.01 4.61
N ALA A 119 -13.65 3.09 3.90
CA ALA A 119 -14.33 3.47 2.66
C ALA A 119 -14.10 2.43 1.54
N ILE A 120 -12.87 1.95 1.36
CA ILE A 120 -12.55 0.88 0.39
C ILE A 120 -13.36 -0.38 0.68
N GLU A 121 -13.40 -0.83 1.94
CA GLU A 121 -14.18 -2.01 2.35
C GLU A 121 -15.68 -1.82 2.14
N ALA A 122 -16.20 -0.61 2.37
CA ALA A 122 -17.60 -0.29 2.11
C ALA A 122 -17.93 -0.39 0.60
N HIS A 123 -16.98 -0.05 -0.28
CA HIS A 123 -17.15 -0.19 -1.73
C HIS A 123 -17.13 -1.65 -2.20
N LEU A 124 -16.56 -2.58 -1.43
CA LEU A 124 -16.50 -4.00 -1.77
C LEU A 124 -17.76 -4.79 -1.37
N ARG A 125 -18.61 -4.22 -0.51
CA ARG A 125 -19.90 -4.80 -0.09
C ARG A 125 -20.99 -4.52 -1.13
#